data_AF-A0A7L5Z3U4-F1
#
_entry.id   AF-A0A7L5Z3U4-F1
#
_cell.length_a   1.000
_cell.length_b   1.000
_cell.length_c   1.000
_cell.angle_alpha   90.00
_cell.angle_beta   90.00
_cell.angle_gamma   90.00
#
_symmetry.space_group_name_H-M   'P 1'
#
loop_
_entity.id
_entity.type
_entity.pdbx_description
1 polymer ?
#
loop_
_entity_poly.entity_id
_entity_poly.type
_entity_poly.pdbx_seq_one_letter_code
_entity_poly.pdbx_strand_id
1 'polypeptide(L)'
;MLPLVVACGTERSLREKAATAYDGPLYLAEGEGRHPRAGAAGDVVDCDAWGTGGGFRGGEYSEGATSDSPAEAVQTAYSEGLWLMPPELTIAAESEDRVLYVTEVAGRPKAALIVYDGQGSQGAGGDGWYAESWAVCDLVELPADFVEDLGYEVWTDVDGQIVPTQRLEVFRGAEHCDWQDMTFLSLGRWDDQAPTFVRDPNPDPYLREYLADPYLPHTTLPAGAVDSGFRRGQVKLWLTPDRSRAYVGTVPSDVEMWPRMVKQLSCA
;
A
#
# COMPACT_ATOMS: atom_id res chain seq x y z
N MET A 1 11.69 19.50 40.47
CA MET A 1 10.68 19.92 39.47
C MET A 1 11.30 19.67 38.11
N LEU A 2 11.11 18.46 37.55
CA LEU A 2 11.56 18.15 36.19
C LEU A 2 10.51 18.68 35.20
N PRO A 3 10.89 19.30 34.09
CA PRO A 3 9.93 19.61 33.05
C PRO A 3 9.58 18.30 32.32
N LEU A 4 8.28 18.02 32.21
CA LEU A 4 7.75 17.07 31.24
C LEU A 4 8.05 17.64 29.85
N VAL A 5 8.82 16.91 29.06
CA VAL A 5 8.86 17.12 27.61
C VAL A 5 7.65 16.39 27.05
N VAL A 6 6.62 17.15 26.69
CA VAL A 6 5.50 16.67 25.89
C VAL A 6 6.01 16.60 24.45
N ALA A 7 6.27 15.39 23.97
CA ALA A 7 6.43 15.13 22.54
C ALA A 7 5.03 14.92 21.95
N CYS A 8 4.48 15.97 21.34
CA CYS A 8 3.25 15.90 20.56
C CYS A 8 3.59 16.15 19.09
N GLY A 9 3.21 15.18 18.24
CA GLY A 9 2.93 15.35 16.82
C GLY A 9 4.11 15.69 15.93
N THR A 10 4.57 14.73 15.13
CA THR A 10 5.30 15.04 13.91
C THR A 10 4.35 15.84 13.01
N GLU A 11 4.55 17.15 12.89
CA GLU A 11 3.85 17.98 11.90
C GLU A 11 4.12 17.37 10.52
N ARG A 12 3.08 16.84 9.89
CA ARG A 12 3.18 16.32 8.52
C ARG A 12 3.34 17.52 7.58
N SER A 13 4.46 17.58 6.87
CA SER A 13 4.77 18.74 6.02
C SER A 13 3.94 18.68 4.73
N LEU A 14 3.01 19.60 4.56
CA LEU A 14 2.46 19.92 3.23
C LEU A 14 3.51 20.79 2.51
N ARG A 15 3.96 20.38 1.32
CA ARG A 15 4.80 21.26 0.48
C ARG A 15 3.91 22.13 -0.39
N GLU A 16 4.32 23.39 -0.58
CA GLU A 16 3.50 24.41 -1.25
C GLU A 16 3.11 24.08 -2.70
N LYS A 17 3.89 23.29 -3.44
CA LYS A 17 3.57 23.02 -4.85
C LYS A 17 4.13 21.70 -5.36
N ALA A 18 3.29 20.96 -6.08
CA ALA A 18 3.68 19.77 -6.85
C ALA A 18 4.59 20.13 -8.03
N ALA A 19 5.41 19.18 -8.47
CA ALA A 19 6.21 19.35 -9.68
C ALA A 19 5.33 19.27 -10.95
N THR A 20 4.28 18.45 -10.92
CA THR A 20 3.30 18.32 -12.00
C THR A 20 2.12 19.24 -11.75
N ALA A 21 1.91 20.19 -12.65
CA ALA A 21 0.68 20.98 -12.67
C ALA A 21 -0.48 20.13 -13.16
N TYR A 22 -1.64 20.25 -12.51
CA TYR A 22 -2.87 19.58 -12.93
C TYR A 22 -3.88 20.62 -13.43
N ASP A 23 -4.27 20.50 -14.71
CA ASP A 23 -5.23 21.40 -15.37
C ASP A 23 -6.59 20.73 -15.63
N GLY A 24 -6.80 19.51 -15.10
CA GLY A 24 -8.03 18.76 -15.26
C GLY A 24 -9.13 19.17 -14.26
N PRO A 25 -10.33 18.56 -14.36
CA PRO A 25 -11.40 18.82 -13.41
C PRO A 25 -11.04 18.32 -12.00
N LEU A 26 -11.43 19.08 -10.98
CA LEU A 26 -11.31 18.67 -9.57
C LEU A 26 -12.54 17.91 -9.06
N TYR A 27 -13.57 17.77 -9.89
CA TYR A 27 -14.76 16.99 -9.59
C TYR A 27 -15.19 16.22 -10.83
N LEU A 28 -15.55 14.96 -10.63
CA LEU A 28 -16.19 14.11 -11.63
C LEU A 28 -17.35 13.40 -10.94
N ALA A 29 -18.52 13.38 -11.59
CA ALA A 29 -19.62 12.61 -11.06
C ALA A 29 -19.30 11.11 -11.11
N GLU A 30 -20.02 10.33 -10.31
CA GLU A 30 -19.83 8.88 -10.30
C GLU A 30 -19.95 8.29 -11.71
N GLY A 31 -18.96 7.48 -12.10
CA GLY A 31 -18.93 6.85 -13.42
C GLY A 31 -18.32 7.68 -14.55
N GLU A 32 -18.01 8.96 -14.34
CA GLU A 32 -17.46 9.83 -15.40
C GLU A 32 -15.94 9.73 -15.55
N GLY A 33 -15.21 9.29 -14.51
CA GLY A 33 -13.75 9.15 -14.53
C GLY A 33 -13.25 7.79 -15.04
N ARG A 34 -11.95 7.72 -15.36
CA ARG A 34 -11.20 6.49 -15.69
C ARG A 34 -11.34 5.43 -14.61
N HIS A 35 -11.43 5.85 -13.35
CA HIS A 35 -11.71 5.00 -12.20
C HIS A 35 -13.04 5.42 -11.57
N PRO A 36 -14.18 4.80 -11.97
CA PRO A 36 -15.54 5.24 -11.62
C PRO A 36 -15.84 5.50 -10.15
N ARG A 37 -15.08 4.85 -9.24
CA ARG A 37 -15.26 4.96 -7.79
C ARG A 37 -14.37 5.99 -7.11
N ALA A 38 -13.39 6.54 -7.82
CA ALA A 38 -12.33 7.40 -7.27
C ALA A 38 -12.47 8.87 -7.69
N GLY A 39 -13.60 9.25 -8.31
CA GLY A 39 -13.86 10.61 -8.78
C GLY A 39 -12.73 11.17 -9.63
N ALA A 40 -12.49 12.47 -9.52
CA ALA A 40 -11.40 13.15 -10.21
C ALA A 40 -10.01 12.68 -9.75
N ALA A 41 -9.84 12.28 -8.48
CA ALA A 41 -8.56 11.76 -7.98
C ALA A 41 -8.07 10.52 -8.76
N GLY A 42 -9.01 9.68 -9.23
CA GLY A 42 -8.69 8.54 -10.08
C GLY A 42 -8.08 8.91 -11.44
N ASP A 43 -8.40 10.08 -11.97
CA ASP A 43 -7.90 10.57 -13.25
C ASP A 43 -6.56 11.30 -13.10
N VAL A 44 -6.23 11.73 -11.88
CA VAL A 44 -4.96 12.38 -11.54
C VAL A 44 -3.82 11.38 -11.51
N VAL A 45 -4.03 10.18 -10.95
CA VAL A 45 -2.94 9.21 -10.72
C VAL A 45 -2.44 8.58 -12.02
N ASP A 46 -1.12 8.49 -12.15
CA ASP A 46 -0.42 7.87 -13.27
C ASP A 46 0.20 6.55 -12.83
N CYS A 47 -0.63 5.50 -12.81
CA CYS A 47 -0.27 4.18 -12.32
C CYS A 47 0.19 3.24 -13.43
N ASP A 48 1.23 2.45 -13.14
CA ASP A 48 1.60 1.30 -13.96
C ASP A 48 0.67 0.11 -13.64
N ALA A 49 0.28 -0.03 -12.37
CA ALA A 49 -0.75 -0.91 -11.86
C ALA A 49 -1.69 -0.16 -10.91
N TRP A 50 -3.00 -0.38 -11.11
CA TRP A 50 -4.01 0.23 -10.26
C TRP A 50 -4.00 -0.39 -8.86
N GLY A 51 -3.94 0.46 -7.83
CA GLY A 51 -4.12 0.06 -6.43
C GLY A 51 -5.60 0.12 -6.06
N THR A 52 -6.00 1.25 -5.48
CA THR A 52 -7.37 1.45 -5.02
C THR A 52 -7.75 2.93 -5.02
N GLY A 53 -9.04 3.21 -4.82
CA GLY A 53 -9.54 4.56 -4.74
C GLY A 53 -11.02 4.58 -4.36
N GLY A 54 -11.46 5.75 -3.92
CA GLY A 54 -12.79 5.97 -3.36
C GLY A 54 -13.20 7.43 -3.44
N GLY A 55 -14.45 7.69 -3.09
CA GLY A 55 -14.97 9.03 -3.00
C GLY A 55 -16.36 9.02 -2.42
N PHE A 56 -16.71 10.13 -1.80
CA PHE A 56 -18.01 10.42 -1.22
C PHE A 56 -19.06 10.60 -2.33
N ARG A 57 -20.29 10.08 -2.10
CA ARG A 57 -21.34 9.97 -3.13
C ARG A 57 -22.67 10.63 -2.76
N GLY A 58 -22.66 11.59 -1.85
CA GLY A 58 -23.87 12.28 -1.39
C GLY A 58 -23.85 13.78 -1.66
N GLY A 59 -24.97 14.43 -1.36
CA GLY A 59 -25.06 15.90 -1.32
C GLY A 59 -24.66 16.50 0.03
N GLU A 60 -24.66 15.71 1.10
CA GLU A 60 -24.31 16.12 2.47
C GLU A 60 -23.35 15.09 3.09
N TYR A 61 -22.16 15.54 3.48
CA TYR A 61 -21.11 14.68 4.03
C TYR A 61 -21.46 14.16 5.42
N SER A 62 -21.41 12.83 5.58
CA SER A 62 -21.73 12.15 6.83
C SER A 62 -20.84 10.95 7.13
N GLU A 63 -19.77 10.75 6.35
CA GLU A 63 -18.89 9.56 6.46
C GLU A 63 -17.72 9.76 7.45
N GLY A 64 -17.48 11.00 7.89
CA GLY A 64 -16.41 11.38 8.81
C GLY A 64 -16.62 12.80 9.35
N ALA A 65 -15.58 13.39 9.93
CA ALA A 65 -15.61 14.78 10.39
C ALA A 65 -15.24 15.78 9.27
N THR A 66 -15.90 16.94 9.28
CA THR A 66 -15.47 18.13 8.52
C THR A 66 -14.40 18.91 9.29
N SER A 67 -13.76 19.87 8.65
CA SER A 67 -12.68 20.68 9.22
C SER A 67 -12.72 22.13 8.74
N ASP A 68 -12.06 23.04 9.46
CA ASP A 68 -12.11 24.48 9.16
C ASP A 68 -11.20 24.88 7.97
N SER A 69 -10.34 23.97 7.52
CA SER A 69 -9.41 24.23 6.41
C SER A 69 -9.09 22.98 5.59
N PRO A 70 -8.61 23.15 4.33
CA PRO A 70 -8.20 22.01 3.49
C PRO A 70 -7.12 21.15 4.15
N ALA A 71 -6.13 21.81 4.77
CA ALA A 71 -5.01 21.13 5.42
C ALA A 71 -5.45 20.30 6.64
N GLU A 72 -6.39 20.82 7.44
CA GLU A 72 -6.96 20.08 8.56
C GLU A 72 -7.82 18.91 8.07
N ALA A 73 -8.57 19.06 6.98
CA ALA A 73 -9.32 17.95 6.40
C ALA A 73 -8.42 16.78 5.98
N VAL A 74 -7.22 17.08 5.45
CA VAL A 74 -6.20 16.05 5.18
C VAL A 74 -5.78 15.33 6.48
N GLN A 75 -5.49 16.07 7.55
CA GLN A 75 -5.10 15.47 8.84
C GLN A 75 -6.22 14.63 9.45
N THR A 76 -7.45 15.14 9.43
CA THR A 76 -8.66 14.46 9.90
C THR A 76 -8.81 13.12 9.17
N ALA A 77 -8.78 13.13 7.85
CA ALA A 77 -8.96 11.91 7.07
C ALA A 77 -7.84 10.86 7.29
N TYR A 78 -6.60 11.29 7.54
CA TYR A 78 -5.55 10.37 7.99
C TYR A 78 -5.81 9.79 9.37
N SER A 79 -6.28 10.60 10.31
CA SER A 79 -6.55 10.15 11.69
C SER A 79 -7.69 9.14 11.76
N GLU A 80 -8.65 9.25 10.85
CA GLU A 80 -9.79 8.34 10.71
C GLU A 80 -9.42 7.04 9.95
N GLY A 81 -8.22 6.97 9.37
CA GLY A 81 -7.75 5.80 8.63
C GLY A 81 -8.53 5.55 7.34
N LEU A 82 -9.10 6.59 6.73
CA LEU A 82 -9.97 6.49 5.56
C LEU A 82 -9.25 5.97 4.30
N TRP A 83 -7.92 6.00 4.28
CA TRP A 83 -7.09 5.54 3.15
C TRP A 83 -5.63 5.25 3.53
N LEU A 84 -4.95 4.53 2.64
CA LEU A 84 -3.51 4.23 2.72
C LEU A 84 -2.75 5.14 1.75
N MET A 85 -2.23 6.27 2.24
CA MET A 85 -1.45 7.23 1.44
C MET A 85 -0.18 7.67 2.17
N PRO A 86 0.91 8.01 1.45
CA PRO A 86 2.10 8.60 2.05
C PRO A 86 1.78 9.93 2.74
N PRO A 87 2.42 10.26 3.87
CA PRO A 87 2.10 11.47 4.63
C PRO A 87 2.58 12.77 3.96
N GLU A 88 3.56 12.70 3.05
CA GLU A 88 4.07 13.84 2.29
C GLU A 88 3.17 14.13 1.08
N LEU A 89 2.32 15.13 1.23
CA LEU A 89 1.45 15.64 0.19
C LEU A 89 1.86 17.03 -0.28
N THR A 90 1.61 17.27 -1.56
CA THR A 90 1.90 18.55 -2.23
C THR A 90 0.67 19.02 -2.98
N ILE A 91 0.46 20.34 -3.05
CA ILE A 91 -0.70 20.91 -3.75
C ILE A 91 -0.43 20.91 -5.26
N ALA A 92 -1.28 20.24 -6.04
CA ALA A 92 -1.17 20.19 -7.51
C ALA A 92 -2.17 21.11 -8.21
N ALA A 93 -3.32 21.40 -7.59
CA ALA A 93 -4.33 22.31 -8.11
C ALA A 93 -5.26 22.80 -6.99
N GLU A 94 -5.83 23.99 -7.20
CA GLU A 94 -6.75 24.64 -6.26
C GLU A 94 -7.89 25.32 -7.05
N SER A 95 -9.05 25.35 -6.42
CA SER A 95 -10.23 26.11 -6.84
C SER A 95 -10.85 26.78 -5.61
N GLU A 96 -11.99 27.46 -5.77
CA GLU A 96 -12.67 28.13 -4.67
C GLU A 96 -13.10 27.15 -3.56
N ASP A 97 -13.55 25.96 -3.93
CA ASP A 97 -14.14 24.98 -3.02
C ASP A 97 -13.35 23.68 -2.92
N ARG A 98 -12.33 23.45 -3.76
CA ARG A 98 -11.55 22.20 -3.77
C ARG A 98 -10.05 22.42 -3.83
N VAL A 99 -9.32 21.52 -3.18
CA VAL A 99 -7.85 21.43 -3.24
C VAL A 99 -7.45 20.00 -3.60
N LEU A 100 -6.58 19.87 -4.61
CA LEU A 100 -5.94 18.61 -4.99
C LEU A 100 -4.54 18.51 -4.36
N TYR A 101 -4.38 17.47 -3.55
CA TYR A 101 -3.12 17.02 -3.01
C TYR A 101 -2.63 15.78 -3.75
N VAL A 102 -1.31 15.70 -3.99
CA VAL A 102 -0.68 14.53 -4.60
C VAL A 102 0.62 14.13 -3.89
N THR A 103 0.93 12.84 -3.97
CA THR A 103 2.29 12.33 -3.76
C THR A 103 2.88 11.96 -5.12
N GLU A 104 4.07 12.50 -5.42
CA GLU A 104 4.77 12.23 -6.67
C GLU A 104 5.96 11.29 -6.45
N VAL A 105 6.07 10.27 -7.30
CA VAL A 105 7.24 9.39 -7.37
C VAL A 105 7.84 9.53 -8.76
N ALA A 106 9.11 9.93 -8.81
CA ALA A 106 9.82 10.24 -10.06
C ALA A 106 9.05 11.22 -10.99
N GLY A 107 8.35 12.19 -10.41
CA GLY A 107 7.58 13.20 -11.15
C GLY A 107 6.25 12.72 -11.73
N ARG A 108 5.75 11.57 -11.26
CA ARG A 108 4.42 11.04 -11.62
C ARG A 108 3.55 11.01 -10.37
N PRO A 109 2.31 11.53 -10.40
CA PRO A 109 1.38 11.42 -9.27
C PRO A 109 1.00 9.95 -9.04
N LYS A 110 1.38 9.39 -7.90
CA LYS A 110 1.08 7.99 -7.52
C LYS A 110 0.00 7.87 -6.45
N ALA A 111 -0.30 8.97 -5.77
CA ALA A 111 -1.45 9.11 -4.90
C ALA A 111 -2.06 10.50 -5.09
N ALA A 112 -3.38 10.59 -4.99
CA ALA A 112 -4.14 11.81 -5.15
C ALA A 112 -5.27 11.87 -4.12
N LEU A 113 -5.50 13.06 -3.59
CA LEU A 113 -6.55 13.37 -2.62
C LEU A 113 -7.16 14.72 -2.98
N ILE A 114 -8.47 14.75 -3.17
CA ILE A 114 -9.24 15.98 -3.31
C ILE A 114 -10.05 16.19 -2.05
N VAL A 115 -9.86 17.35 -1.43
CA VAL A 115 -10.72 17.85 -0.36
C VAL A 115 -11.66 18.91 -0.89
N TYR A 116 -12.86 18.98 -0.33
CA TYR A 116 -13.94 19.86 -0.75
C TYR A 116 -14.54 20.58 0.46
N ASP A 117 -14.77 21.88 0.33
CA ASP A 117 -15.55 22.70 1.26
C ASP A 117 -17.04 22.61 0.91
N GLY A 118 -17.79 21.83 1.69
CA GLY A 118 -19.14 21.46 1.32
C GLY A 118 -20.08 21.29 2.49
N GLN A 119 -21.31 20.90 2.16
CA GLN A 119 -22.34 20.64 3.16
C GLN A 119 -21.97 19.40 3.97
N GLY A 120 -22.00 19.55 5.29
CA GLY A 120 -21.72 18.48 6.24
C GLY A 120 -22.90 18.28 7.20
N SER A 121 -23.21 17.03 7.50
CA SER A 121 -24.22 16.72 8.50
C SER A 121 -23.81 17.23 9.88
N GLN A 122 -24.77 17.45 10.77
CA GLN A 122 -24.47 17.82 12.17
C GLN A 122 -23.59 16.78 12.88
N GLY A 123 -23.67 15.50 12.48
CA GLY A 123 -22.82 14.43 13.01
C GLY A 123 -21.36 14.53 12.54
N ALA A 124 -21.13 15.15 11.38
CA ALA A 124 -19.81 15.43 10.84
C ALA A 124 -19.16 16.71 11.41
N GLY A 125 -19.93 17.53 12.14
CA GLY A 125 -19.48 18.85 12.62
C GLY A 125 -20.11 20.04 11.88
N GLY A 126 -20.98 19.78 10.90
CA GLY A 126 -21.57 20.80 10.04
C GLY A 126 -20.76 21.03 8.76
N ASP A 127 -21.11 22.08 8.02
CA ASP A 127 -20.43 22.47 6.78
C ASP A 127 -18.93 22.73 7.02
N GLY A 128 -18.10 22.37 6.04
CA GLY A 128 -16.66 22.58 6.07
C GLY A 128 -15.89 21.67 5.12
N TRP A 129 -14.58 21.61 5.31
CA TRP A 129 -13.66 20.84 4.47
C TRP A 129 -13.67 19.36 4.81
N TYR A 130 -13.78 18.50 3.81
CA TYR A 130 -13.69 17.05 3.97
C TYR A 130 -13.06 16.35 2.77
N ALA A 131 -12.69 15.09 2.99
CA ALA A 131 -12.27 14.10 2.01
C ALA A 131 -13.33 13.82 0.93
N GLU A 132 -13.21 14.41 -0.27
CA GLU A 132 -14.19 14.16 -1.34
C GLU A 132 -13.85 12.91 -2.16
N SER A 133 -12.63 12.83 -2.68
CA SER A 133 -12.19 11.69 -3.49
C SER A 133 -10.70 11.45 -3.37
N TRP A 134 -10.29 10.19 -3.54
CA TRP A 134 -8.90 9.78 -3.39
C TRP A 134 -8.58 8.56 -4.28
N ALA A 135 -7.32 8.47 -4.67
CA ALA A 135 -6.80 7.35 -5.44
C ALA A 135 -5.33 7.08 -5.12
N VAL A 136 -4.94 5.82 -5.22
CA VAL A 136 -3.57 5.37 -5.00
C VAL A 136 -3.22 4.27 -6.01
N CYS A 137 -2.04 4.36 -6.60
CA CYS A 137 -1.48 3.29 -7.41
C CYS A 137 -1.17 2.05 -6.56
N ASP A 138 -0.72 0.97 -7.20
CA ASP A 138 -0.28 -0.22 -6.47
C ASP A 138 0.76 0.18 -5.41
N LEU A 139 0.69 -0.47 -4.24
CA LEU A 139 1.45 -0.04 -3.06
C LEU A 139 2.95 0.06 -3.34
N VAL A 140 3.50 -0.85 -4.15
CA VAL A 140 4.94 -0.86 -4.48
C VAL A 140 5.37 0.25 -5.45
N GLU A 141 4.43 1.05 -5.97
CA GLU A 141 4.73 2.26 -6.76
C GLU A 141 4.86 3.53 -5.91
N LEU A 142 4.55 3.45 -4.61
CA LEU A 142 4.67 4.57 -3.66
C LEU A 142 6.12 4.80 -3.22
N PRO A 143 6.43 5.90 -2.49
CA PRO A 143 7.77 6.14 -1.96
C PRO A 143 8.32 4.92 -1.21
N ALA A 144 9.57 4.55 -1.49
CA ALA A 144 10.13 3.28 -1.03
C ALA A 144 10.20 3.17 0.50
N ASP A 145 10.50 4.27 1.18
CA ASP A 145 10.48 4.37 2.64
C ASP A 145 9.08 4.11 3.22
N PHE A 146 8.04 4.70 2.62
CA PHE A 146 6.66 4.43 3.01
C PHE A 146 6.27 2.95 2.83
N VAL A 147 6.68 2.33 1.72
CA VAL A 147 6.42 0.90 1.46
C VAL A 147 7.15 0.01 2.46
N GLU A 148 8.42 0.31 2.76
CA GLU A 148 9.24 -0.40 3.74
C GLU A 148 8.69 -0.27 5.17
N ASP A 149 8.20 0.91 5.55
CA ASP A 149 7.59 1.16 6.87
C ASP A 149 6.28 0.37 7.05
N LEU A 150 5.54 0.15 5.96
CA LEU A 150 4.38 -0.75 5.95
C LEU A 150 4.78 -2.24 5.97
N GLY A 151 6.08 -2.55 5.90
CA GLY A 151 6.61 -3.90 5.92
C GLY A 151 6.55 -4.64 4.59
N TYR A 152 6.29 -3.94 3.47
CA TYR A 152 6.24 -4.55 2.13
C TYR A 152 7.62 -4.52 1.47
N GLU A 153 7.89 -5.50 0.62
CA GLU A 153 9.09 -5.54 -0.21
C GLU A 153 8.78 -5.20 -1.66
N VAL A 154 9.60 -4.34 -2.27
CA VAL A 154 9.53 -4.03 -3.71
C VAL A 154 10.38 -5.03 -4.49
N TRP A 155 9.72 -5.77 -5.39
CA TRP A 155 10.35 -6.72 -6.30
C TRP A 155 10.25 -6.22 -7.74
N THR A 156 11.18 -6.66 -8.58
CA THR A 156 11.27 -6.34 -10.01
C THR A 156 11.27 -7.60 -10.85
N ASP A 157 10.93 -7.49 -12.13
CA ASP A 157 11.08 -8.57 -13.09
C ASP A 157 12.48 -8.59 -13.75
N VAL A 158 12.67 -9.43 -14.76
CA VAL A 158 13.95 -9.57 -15.48
C VAL A 158 14.34 -8.32 -16.27
N ASP A 159 13.38 -7.46 -16.60
CA ASP A 159 13.56 -6.20 -17.31
C ASP A 159 13.72 -5.02 -16.33
N GLY A 160 13.71 -5.30 -15.02
CA GLY A 160 13.86 -4.31 -13.95
C GLY A 160 12.59 -3.50 -13.69
N GLN A 161 11.44 -3.92 -14.21
CA GLN A 161 10.16 -3.26 -13.94
C GLN A 161 9.62 -3.70 -12.58
N ILE A 162 9.04 -2.77 -11.82
CA ILE A 162 8.39 -3.08 -10.53
C ILE A 162 7.25 -4.07 -10.78
N VAL A 163 7.20 -5.12 -9.96
CA VAL A 163 6.16 -6.14 -10.02
C VAL A 163 5.04 -5.72 -9.07
N PRO A 164 3.80 -5.53 -9.57
CA PRO A 164 2.69 -5.09 -8.72
C PRO A 164 2.30 -6.16 -7.69
N THR A 165 1.76 -5.73 -6.55
CA THR A 165 1.30 -6.61 -5.46
C THR A 165 0.27 -7.64 -5.93
N GLN A 166 -0.50 -7.32 -6.98
CA GLN A 166 -1.43 -8.27 -7.59
C GLN A 166 -0.75 -9.50 -8.20
N ARG A 167 0.53 -9.41 -8.62
CA ARG A 167 1.33 -10.55 -9.13
C ARG A 167 2.21 -11.17 -8.04
N LEU A 168 2.88 -10.34 -7.25
CA LEU A 168 3.78 -10.75 -6.19
C LEU A 168 3.64 -9.79 -5.02
N GLU A 169 3.11 -10.27 -3.92
CA GLU A 169 3.01 -9.52 -2.68
C GLU A 169 3.97 -10.16 -1.67
N VAL A 170 4.93 -9.39 -1.17
CA VAL A 170 5.85 -9.84 -0.12
C VAL A 170 5.78 -8.86 1.02
N PHE A 171 5.41 -9.34 2.21
CA PHE A 171 5.18 -8.47 3.36
C PHE A 171 5.54 -9.14 4.68
N ARG A 172 5.95 -8.33 5.65
CA ARG A 172 6.20 -8.74 7.03
C ARG A 172 4.88 -9.06 7.74
N GLY A 173 4.88 -10.09 8.57
CA GLY A 173 3.73 -10.43 9.39
C GLY A 173 3.29 -9.32 10.33
N ALA A 174 2.01 -9.33 10.71
CA ALA A 174 1.41 -8.30 11.53
C ALA A 174 1.91 -8.33 12.98
N GLU A 175 2.28 -7.16 13.51
CA GLU A 175 2.74 -6.99 14.90
C GLU A 175 1.66 -7.38 15.91
N HIS A 176 0.39 -7.03 15.66
CA HIS A 176 -0.72 -7.37 16.57
C HIS A 176 -0.98 -8.88 16.69
N CYS A 177 -0.32 -9.71 15.87
CA CYS A 177 -0.37 -11.17 15.95
C CYS A 177 0.98 -11.76 16.36
N ASP A 178 1.94 -10.94 16.78
CA ASP A 178 3.33 -11.30 17.09
C ASP A 178 4.07 -11.99 15.92
N TRP A 179 3.72 -11.66 14.67
CA TRP A 179 4.30 -12.27 13.47
C TRP A 179 5.39 -11.41 12.80
N GLN A 180 5.93 -10.42 13.49
CA GLN A 180 6.91 -9.48 12.90
C GLN A 180 8.21 -10.16 12.39
N ASP A 181 8.54 -11.35 12.89
CA ASP A 181 9.71 -12.12 12.44
C ASP A 181 9.43 -12.91 11.15
N MET A 182 8.16 -13.04 10.76
CA MET A 182 7.73 -13.79 9.60
C MET A 182 7.64 -12.91 8.35
N THR A 183 7.83 -13.52 7.18
CA THR A 183 7.58 -12.88 5.89
C THR A 183 6.66 -13.77 5.05
N PHE A 184 5.61 -13.17 4.51
CA PHE A 184 4.65 -13.83 3.65
C PHE A 184 4.92 -13.44 2.20
N LEU A 185 4.86 -14.42 1.31
CA LEU A 185 5.02 -14.24 -0.13
C LEU A 185 3.83 -14.85 -0.86
N SER A 186 2.99 -14.04 -1.47
CA SER A 186 1.78 -14.47 -2.19
C SER A 186 1.95 -14.24 -3.69
N LEU A 187 1.68 -15.30 -4.48
CA LEU A 187 1.73 -15.26 -5.95
C LEU A 187 0.34 -15.09 -6.55
N GLY A 188 -0.21 -13.87 -6.54
CA GLY A 188 -1.53 -13.59 -7.07
C GLY A 188 -2.56 -13.28 -6.00
N ARG A 189 -2.47 -12.11 -5.36
CA ARG A 189 -3.27 -11.71 -4.18
C ARG A 189 -4.79 -11.94 -4.32
N TRP A 190 -5.32 -11.85 -5.54
CA TRP A 190 -6.76 -11.94 -5.83
C TRP A 190 -7.22 -13.30 -6.39
N ASP A 191 -6.32 -14.27 -6.45
CA ASP A 191 -6.63 -15.65 -6.80
C ASP A 191 -6.62 -16.49 -5.53
N ASP A 192 -7.79 -16.99 -5.10
CA ASP A 192 -7.93 -17.82 -3.90
C ASP A 192 -7.10 -19.13 -3.99
N GLN A 193 -6.64 -19.51 -5.19
CA GLN A 193 -5.77 -20.66 -5.40
C GLN A 193 -4.27 -20.31 -5.43
N ALA A 194 -3.93 -19.01 -5.40
CA ALA A 194 -2.57 -18.55 -5.36
C ALA A 194 -1.84 -19.11 -4.14
N PRO A 195 -0.62 -19.66 -4.31
CA PRO A 195 0.17 -20.11 -3.18
C PRO A 195 0.70 -18.91 -2.40
N THR A 196 0.58 -18.99 -1.07
CA THR A 196 1.34 -18.17 -0.14
C THR A 196 2.46 -19.02 0.45
N PHE A 197 3.67 -18.48 0.51
CA PHE A 197 4.84 -19.09 1.12
C PHE A 197 5.26 -18.28 2.34
N VAL A 198 5.87 -18.95 3.31
CA VAL A 198 6.21 -18.32 4.59
C VAL A 198 7.70 -18.48 4.87
N ARG A 199 8.35 -17.37 5.12
CA ARG A 199 9.64 -17.30 5.80
C ARG A 199 9.38 -17.24 7.30
N ASP A 200 9.91 -18.19 8.04
CA ASP A 200 9.73 -18.26 9.50
C ASP A 200 11.09 -18.59 10.17
N PRO A 201 11.92 -17.58 10.45
CA PRO A 201 13.25 -17.79 11.01
C PRO A 201 13.23 -18.29 12.45
N ASN A 202 12.14 -18.07 13.19
CA ASN A 202 11.95 -18.44 14.59
C ASN A 202 10.74 -19.36 14.72
N PRO A 203 10.85 -20.62 14.28
CA PRO A 203 9.68 -21.44 13.98
C PRO A 203 8.79 -21.70 15.19
N ASP A 204 7.56 -21.17 15.13
CA ASP A 204 6.53 -21.47 16.10
C ASP A 204 6.01 -22.90 15.88
N PRO A 205 6.04 -23.79 16.89
CA PRO A 205 5.43 -25.11 16.80
C PRO A 205 3.99 -25.12 16.30
N TYR A 206 3.22 -24.07 16.56
CA TYR A 206 1.84 -23.88 16.07
C TYR A 206 1.77 -23.81 14.54
N LEU A 207 2.75 -23.18 13.87
CA LEU A 207 2.73 -23.02 12.41
C LEU A 207 2.93 -24.32 11.64
N ARG A 208 3.43 -25.38 12.30
CA ARG A 208 3.70 -26.67 11.63
C ARG A 208 2.47 -27.29 10.97
N GLU A 209 1.28 -27.05 11.49
CA GLU A 209 0.04 -27.58 10.88
C GLU A 209 -0.53 -26.69 9.77
N TYR A 210 0.03 -25.49 9.58
CA TYR A 210 -0.35 -24.52 8.55
C TYR A 210 0.57 -24.56 7.34
N LEU A 211 1.74 -25.18 7.46
CA LEU A 211 2.78 -25.25 6.43
C LEU A 211 2.92 -26.67 5.89
N ALA A 212 3.13 -26.79 4.56
CA ALA A 212 3.33 -28.09 3.90
C ALA A 212 4.64 -28.77 4.32
N ASP A 213 5.65 -27.98 4.67
CA ASP A 213 7.01 -28.38 4.98
C ASP A 213 7.60 -27.43 6.04
N PRO A 214 8.70 -27.79 6.73
CA PRO A 214 9.43 -26.84 7.58
C PRO A 214 10.19 -25.81 6.74
N TYR A 215 10.30 -24.58 7.23
CA TYR A 215 11.24 -23.59 6.69
C TYR A 215 12.68 -24.07 6.81
N LEU A 216 13.49 -23.85 5.76
CA LEU A 216 14.93 -24.15 5.77
C LEU A 216 15.71 -22.86 5.49
N PRO A 217 16.52 -22.34 6.44
CA PRO A 217 17.27 -21.12 6.25
C PRO A 217 18.44 -21.27 5.27
N HIS A 218 18.97 -22.49 5.12
CA HIS A 218 20.08 -22.79 4.23
C HIS A 218 19.84 -24.13 3.55
N THR A 219 19.77 -24.12 2.23
CA THR A 219 19.74 -25.33 1.41
C THR A 219 20.30 -25.06 0.02
N THR A 220 20.56 -26.13 -0.73
CA THR A 220 20.92 -26.02 -2.14
C THR A 220 19.65 -26.02 -2.99
N LEU A 221 19.59 -25.11 -3.96
CA LEU A 221 18.51 -25.03 -4.94
C LEU A 221 18.39 -26.36 -5.70
N PRO A 222 17.22 -27.02 -5.72
CA PRO A 222 17.06 -28.28 -6.43
C PRO A 222 17.10 -28.05 -7.93
N ALA A 223 17.63 -29.02 -8.68
CA ALA A 223 17.81 -28.91 -10.15
C ALA A 223 16.49 -28.69 -10.94
N GLY A 224 15.35 -29.06 -10.36
CA GLY A 224 14.03 -28.86 -10.96
C GLY A 224 13.38 -27.51 -10.61
N ALA A 225 13.99 -26.68 -9.76
CA ALA A 225 13.45 -25.35 -9.47
C ALA A 225 13.55 -24.45 -10.69
N VAL A 226 12.47 -23.70 -10.93
CA VAL A 226 12.33 -22.80 -12.06
C VAL A 226 12.54 -21.37 -11.57
N ASP A 227 13.39 -20.61 -12.26
CA ASP A 227 13.54 -19.18 -12.01
C ASP A 227 12.23 -18.46 -12.35
N SER A 228 11.65 -17.77 -11.37
CA SER A 228 10.39 -17.04 -11.54
C SER A 228 10.54 -15.78 -12.40
N GLY A 229 11.77 -15.29 -12.58
CA GLY A 229 12.06 -13.98 -13.14
C GLY A 229 12.01 -12.83 -12.13
N PHE A 230 11.48 -13.06 -10.92
CA PHE A 230 11.37 -12.02 -9.90
C PHE A 230 12.70 -11.79 -9.15
N ARG A 231 13.02 -10.52 -8.91
CA ARG A 231 14.28 -10.01 -8.35
C ARG A 231 14.07 -8.95 -7.29
N ARG A 232 14.91 -8.96 -6.26
CA ARG A 232 15.09 -7.84 -5.32
C ARG A 232 16.59 -7.60 -5.14
N GLY A 233 17.12 -6.59 -5.84
CA GLY A 233 18.56 -6.41 -5.96
C GLY A 233 19.21 -7.67 -6.57
N GLN A 234 20.10 -8.32 -5.83
CA GLN A 234 20.74 -9.58 -6.23
C GLN A 234 19.95 -10.83 -5.83
N VAL A 235 18.93 -10.68 -4.98
CA VAL A 235 18.08 -11.79 -4.52
C VAL A 235 17.14 -12.18 -5.64
N LYS A 236 16.97 -13.48 -5.84
CA LYS A 236 16.06 -14.06 -6.82
C LYS A 236 15.07 -14.98 -6.13
N LEU A 237 13.93 -15.16 -6.78
CA LEU A 237 12.91 -16.13 -6.41
C LEU A 237 12.88 -17.27 -7.43
N TRP A 238 12.94 -18.49 -6.93
CA TRP A 238 12.71 -19.71 -7.70
C TRP A 238 11.52 -20.48 -7.10
N LEU A 239 10.84 -21.24 -7.93
CA LEU A 239 9.67 -22.04 -7.53
C LEU A 239 9.87 -23.48 -7.96
N THR A 240 9.33 -24.43 -7.19
CA THR A 240 9.15 -25.78 -7.73
C THR A 240 8.13 -25.75 -8.89
N PRO A 241 8.18 -26.70 -9.84
CA PRO A 241 7.26 -26.70 -10.98
C PRO A 241 5.77 -26.75 -10.58
N ASP A 242 5.47 -27.43 -9.47
CA ASP A 242 4.13 -27.54 -8.87
C ASP A 242 3.79 -26.38 -7.90
N ARG A 243 4.72 -25.44 -7.70
CA ARG A 243 4.61 -24.31 -6.76
C ARG A 243 4.30 -24.73 -5.33
N SER A 244 4.79 -25.90 -4.90
CA SER A 244 4.70 -26.36 -3.51
C SER A 244 5.75 -25.70 -2.61
N ARG A 245 6.87 -25.19 -3.17
CA ARG A 245 7.91 -24.48 -2.42
C ARG A 245 8.44 -23.28 -3.19
N ALA A 246 8.81 -22.25 -2.45
CA ALA A 246 9.58 -21.11 -2.94
C ALA A 246 11.01 -21.19 -2.41
N TYR A 247 11.96 -20.79 -3.24
CA TYR A 247 13.37 -20.66 -2.86
C TYR A 247 13.81 -19.22 -3.09
N VAL A 248 14.46 -18.62 -2.10
CA VAL A 248 14.86 -17.21 -2.12
C VAL A 248 16.34 -17.11 -1.76
N GLY A 249 17.13 -16.41 -2.58
CA GLY A 249 18.56 -16.26 -2.31
C GLY A 249 19.33 -15.62 -3.47
N THR A 250 20.64 -15.46 -3.29
CA THR A 250 21.52 -14.83 -4.29
C THR A 250 22.30 -15.85 -5.12
N VAL A 251 22.60 -17.03 -4.54
CA VAL A 251 23.39 -18.09 -5.18
C VAL A 251 22.70 -19.45 -5.04
N PRO A 252 22.72 -20.32 -6.06
CA PRO A 252 22.03 -21.62 -5.99
C PRO A 252 22.53 -22.58 -4.90
N SER A 253 23.76 -22.41 -4.41
CA SER A 253 24.33 -23.26 -3.37
C SER A 253 23.82 -22.95 -1.96
N ASP A 254 23.22 -21.77 -1.77
CA ASP A 254 22.75 -21.29 -0.47
C ASP A 254 21.50 -20.41 -0.66
N VAL A 255 20.33 -21.03 -0.53
CA VAL A 255 19.02 -20.40 -0.61
C VAL A 255 18.20 -20.72 0.64
N GLU A 256 17.29 -19.83 1.01
CA GLU A 256 16.21 -20.14 1.92
C GLU A 256 15.13 -20.94 1.17
N MET A 257 14.49 -21.91 1.81
CA MET A 257 13.30 -22.60 1.31
C MET A 257 12.10 -22.21 2.16
N TRP A 258 11.14 -21.55 1.51
CA TRP A 258 9.91 -21.06 2.12
C TRP A 258 8.79 -22.06 1.79
N PRO A 259 8.23 -22.75 2.81
CA PRO A 259 7.14 -23.69 2.60
C PRO A 259 5.84 -22.97 2.23
N ARG A 260 5.00 -23.67 1.45
CA ARG A 260 3.64 -23.21 1.12
C ARG A 260 2.70 -23.36 2.31
N MET A 261 1.80 -22.39 2.48
CA MET A 261 0.65 -22.48 3.39
C MET A 261 -0.39 -23.46 2.84
N VAL A 262 -0.84 -24.38 3.69
CA VAL A 262 -1.89 -25.37 3.39
C VAL A 262 -3.20 -25.07 4.12
N LYS A 263 -3.18 -24.12 5.07
CA LYS A 263 -4.33 -23.60 5.78
C LYS A 263 -4.20 -22.09 5.90
N GLN A 264 -5.33 -21.40 5.96
CA GLN A 264 -5.35 -19.97 6.27
C GLN A 264 -4.89 -19.77 7.71
N LEU A 265 -3.93 -18.86 7.91
CA LEU A 265 -3.51 -18.43 9.23
C LEU A 265 -4.39 -17.24 9.66
N SER A 266 -4.94 -17.32 10.86
CA SER A 266 -5.71 -16.23 11.47
C SER A 266 -5.11 -15.91 12.83
N CYS A 267 -5.17 -14.64 13.22
CA CYS A 267 -4.77 -14.22 14.56
C CYS A 267 -5.72 -14.85 15.58
N ALA A 268 -5.16 -15.29 16.71
CA ALA A 268 -5.88 -15.99 17.77
C ALA A 268 -6.48 -15.02 18.80
#